data_AF-A0A402BIQ7-F1
#
_entry.id   AF-A0A402BIQ7-F1
#
_cell.length_a   1.000
_cell.length_b   1.000
_cell.length_c   1.000
_cell.angle_alpha   90.00
_cell.angle_beta   90.00
_cell.angle_gamma   90.00
#
_symmetry.space_group_name_H-M   'P 1'
#
loop_
_entity.id
_entity.type
_entity.pdbx_description
1 polymer ?
#
loop_
_entity_poly.entity_id
_entity_poly.type
_entity_poly.pdbx_seq_one_letter_code
_entity_poly.pdbx_strand_id
1 'polypeptide(L)'
;MRKRRIKMMADYFCPPFWPMDTVSGPIEPEALPLQQETVHLLYAWADRYDRILNMENPIASSFETPEAELAWRRDGIHLWKKVKQELAPHYEVYYFDDMSGKLCDSPEQLEENLDLKN
;
A
#
# COMPACT_ATOMS: atom_id res chain seq x y z
N MET A 1 19.24 7.38 16.39
CA MET A 1 17.86 6.98 16.74
C MET A 1 17.46 5.83 15.84
N ARG A 2 16.77 4.79 16.36
CA ARG A 2 16.28 3.67 15.53
C ARG A 2 15.03 4.14 14.79
N LYS A 3 14.99 4.00 13.46
CA LYS A 3 13.79 4.30 12.67
C LYS A 3 12.72 3.24 12.93
N ARG A 4 11.45 3.65 12.89
CA ARG A 4 10.32 2.71 12.98
C ARG A 4 10.07 2.09 11.61
N ARG A 5 9.95 0.77 11.55
CA ARG A 5 9.69 0.04 10.30
C ARG A 5 8.21 -0.28 10.17
N ILE A 6 7.61 0.19 9.07
CA ILE A 6 6.22 -0.08 8.72
C ILE A 6 6.15 -0.57 7.27
N LYS A 7 5.15 -1.37 6.96
CA LYS A 7 4.83 -1.75 5.58
C LYS A 7 3.48 -1.16 5.19
N MET A 8 3.37 -0.76 3.93
CA MET A 8 2.13 -0.44 3.26
C MET A 8 1.65 -1.69 2.52
N MET A 9 0.40 -2.10 2.73
CA MET A 9 -0.20 -3.27 2.07
C MET A 9 -1.70 -3.08 1.97
N ALA A 10 -2.33 -3.69 0.98
CA ALA A 10 -3.78 -3.71 0.91
C ALA A 10 -4.30 -4.90 1.71
N ASP A 11 -5.31 -4.69 2.53
CA ASP A 11 -6.03 -5.77 3.20
C ASP A 11 -7.49 -5.35 3.35
N TYR A 12 -8.40 -6.32 3.25
CA TYR A 12 -9.82 -6.03 3.12
C TYR A 12 -10.35 -5.35 4.38
N PHE A 13 -11.01 -4.20 4.20
CA PHE A 13 -11.59 -3.39 5.27
C PHE A 13 -10.59 -2.98 6.36
N CYS A 14 -9.31 -2.93 6.02
CA CYS A 14 -8.22 -2.63 6.94
C CYS A 14 -7.43 -1.39 6.49
N PRO A 15 -6.91 -0.60 7.44
CA PRO A 15 -6.00 0.49 7.11
C PRO A 15 -4.73 -0.03 6.41
N PRO A 16 -4.12 0.77 5.53
CA PRO A 16 -3.08 0.29 4.63
C PRO A 16 -1.71 0.11 5.29
N PHE A 17 -1.54 0.36 6.59
CA PHE A 17 -0.23 0.31 7.26
C PHE A 17 -0.16 -0.73 8.36
N TRP A 18 0.99 -1.40 8.44
CA TRP A 18 1.25 -2.42 9.44
C TRP A 18 2.65 -2.28 10.04
N PRO A 19 2.82 -2.45 11.36
CA PRO A 19 4.12 -2.47 11.98
C PRO A 19 4.89 -3.74 11.57
N MET A 20 6.19 -3.60 11.33
CA MET A 20 7.05 -4.75 10.99
C MET A 20 7.83 -5.30 12.18
N ASP A 21 8.07 -4.47 13.19
CA ASP A 21 8.90 -4.82 14.35
C ASP A 21 8.11 -5.44 15.51
N THR A 22 6.78 -5.39 15.45
CA THR A 22 5.89 -5.83 16.51
C THR A 22 4.66 -6.49 15.94
N VAL A 23 4.16 -7.52 16.61
CA VAL A 23 2.84 -8.10 16.30
C VAL A 23 1.79 -7.22 16.96
N SER A 24 1.31 -6.24 16.20
CA SER A 24 0.25 -5.31 16.58
C SER A 24 -0.71 -5.17 15.40
N GLY A 25 -1.91 -4.63 15.66
CA GLY A 25 -2.89 -4.33 14.62
C GLY A 25 -2.40 -3.28 13.61
N PRO A 26 -3.21 -3.04 12.56
CA PRO A 26 -2.92 -2.02 11.56
C PRO A 26 -2.80 -0.63 12.19
N ILE A 27 -2.08 0.26 11.52
CA ILE A 27 -1.87 1.65 11.92
C ILE A 27 -2.76 2.52 11.05
N GLU A 28 -3.60 3.32 11.68
CA GLU A 28 -4.40 4.32 10.97
C GLU A 28 -3.48 5.36 10.31
N PRO A 29 -3.69 5.72 9.03
CA PRO A 29 -2.97 6.81 8.37
C PRO A 29 -2.93 8.10 9.19
N GLU A 30 -4.01 8.44 9.91
CA GLU A 30 -4.11 9.63 10.78
C GLU A 30 -3.21 9.55 12.03
N ALA A 31 -2.78 8.36 12.43
CA ALA A 31 -1.82 8.19 13.52
C ALA A 31 -0.38 8.49 13.08
N LEU A 32 -0.14 8.63 11.78
CA LEU A 32 1.14 8.98 11.19
C LEU A 32 1.19 10.48 10.87
N PRO A 33 2.37 11.12 10.92
CA PRO A 33 2.53 12.53 10.55
C PRO A 33 2.48 12.73 9.02
N LEU A 34 1.37 12.34 8.40
CA LEU A 34 1.09 12.47 6.97
C LEU A 34 0.25 13.71 6.70
N GLN A 35 0.30 14.20 5.47
CA GLN A 35 -0.61 15.24 5.01
C GLN A 35 -2.03 14.67 4.84
N GLN A 36 -3.04 15.50 5.12
CA GLN A 36 -4.45 15.09 5.01
C GLN A 36 -4.81 14.60 3.59
N GLU A 37 -4.21 15.20 2.56
CA GLU A 37 -4.37 14.75 1.17
C GLU A 37 -3.84 13.32 0.99
N THR A 38 -2.66 13.00 1.52
CA THR A 38 -2.07 11.66 1.48
C THR A 38 -2.98 10.65 2.17
N VAL A 39 -3.50 10.99 3.34
CA VAL A 39 -4.46 10.16 4.09
C VAL A 39 -5.70 9.87 3.26
N HIS A 40 -6.30 10.87 2.62
CA HIS A 40 -7.49 10.67 1.78
C HIS A 40 -7.20 9.76 0.58
N LEU A 41 -6.06 9.95 -0.08
CA LEU A 41 -5.69 9.11 -1.23
C LEU A 41 -5.41 7.66 -0.82
N LEU A 42 -4.82 7.45 0.36
CA LEU A 42 -4.58 6.12 0.93
C LEU A 42 -5.88 5.36 1.18
N TYR A 43 -6.89 6.02 1.79
CA TYR A 43 -8.21 5.40 1.97
C TYR A 43 -8.89 5.14 0.63
N ALA A 44 -8.87 6.09 -0.31
CA ALA A 44 -9.46 5.87 -1.62
C ALA A 44 -8.80 4.70 -2.38
N TRP A 45 -7.50 4.49 -2.17
CA TRP A 45 -6.76 3.35 -2.73
C TRP A 45 -7.15 2.02 -2.04
N ALA A 46 -7.26 2.00 -0.71
CA ALA A 46 -7.72 0.83 0.04
C ALA A 46 -9.19 0.46 -0.30
N ASP A 47 -10.08 1.44 -0.34
CA ASP A 47 -11.50 1.26 -0.71
C ASP A 47 -11.68 0.64 -2.11
N ARG A 48 -10.77 0.95 -3.04
CA ARG A 48 -10.78 0.31 -4.38
C ARG A 48 -10.48 -1.17 -4.30
N TYR A 49 -9.61 -1.59 -3.39
CA TYR A 49 -9.31 -2.98 -3.14
C TYR A 49 -10.50 -3.67 -2.46
N ASP A 50 -11.12 -3.04 -1.47
CA ASP A 50 -12.33 -3.59 -0.83
C ASP A 50 -13.46 -3.89 -1.81
N ARG A 51 -13.61 -3.06 -2.84
CA ARG A 51 -14.63 -3.25 -3.88
C ARG A 51 -14.39 -4.46 -4.78
N ILE A 52 -13.17 -5.01 -4.84
CA ILE A 52 -12.91 -6.23 -5.62
C ILE A 52 -13.27 -7.50 -4.86
N LEU A 53 -13.55 -7.40 -3.55
CA LEU A 53 -13.92 -8.54 -2.72
C LEU A 53 -15.25 -9.13 -3.19
N ASN A 54 -15.20 -10.39 -3.61
CA ASN A 54 -16.40 -11.16 -3.85
C ASN A 54 -16.82 -11.83 -2.53
N MET A 55 -17.86 -11.29 -1.90
CA MET A 55 -18.39 -11.79 -0.61
C MET A 55 -18.92 -13.22 -0.68
N GLU A 56 -19.43 -13.66 -1.83
CA GLU A 56 -19.95 -15.02 -2.02
C GLU A 56 -18.84 -16.03 -2.27
N ASN A 57 -17.77 -15.61 -2.95
CA ASN A 57 -16.60 -16.42 -3.22
C ASN A 57 -15.31 -15.59 -3.13
N PRO A 58 -14.70 -15.47 -1.94
CA PRO A 58 -13.52 -14.64 -1.73
C PRO A 58 -12.32 -15.02 -2.61
N ILE A 59 -12.20 -16.30 -3.00
CA ILE A 59 -11.13 -16.78 -3.89
C ILE A 59 -11.30 -16.23 -5.32
N ALA A 60 -12.52 -15.91 -5.72
CA ALA A 60 -12.83 -15.30 -7.01
C ALA A 60 -12.79 -13.77 -7.00
N SER A 61 -12.27 -13.15 -5.93
CA SER A 61 -12.06 -11.69 -5.88
C SER A 61 -11.00 -11.30 -6.90
N SER A 62 -11.33 -10.36 -7.78
CA SER A 62 -10.40 -9.87 -8.80
C SER A 62 -10.82 -8.47 -9.26
N PHE A 63 -9.87 -7.72 -9.80
CA PHE A 63 -10.19 -6.53 -10.57
C PHE A 63 -11.00 -6.91 -11.82
N GLU A 64 -11.80 -5.95 -12.31
CA GLU A 64 -12.62 -6.14 -13.52
C GLU A 64 -11.77 -6.42 -14.76
N THR A 65 -10.61 -5.77 -14.86
CA THR A 65 -9.64 -5.99 -15.94
C THR A 65 -8.20 -5.95 -15.43
N PRO A 66 -7.24 -6.56 -16.16
CA PRO A 66 -5.82 -6.43 -15.86
C PRO A 66 -5.33 -4.98 -15.84
N GLU A 67 -5.87 -4.11 -16.69
CA GLU A 67 -5.52 -2.70 -16.74
C GLU A 67 -6.00 -1.95 -15.48
N ALA A 68 -7.17 -2.31 -14.95
CA ALA A 68 -7.68 -1.75 -13.70
C ALA A 68 -6.81 -2.15 -12.49
N GLU A 69 -6.36 -3.41 -12.45
CA GLU A 69 -5.38 -3.88 -11.47
C GLU A 69 -4.05 -3.11 -11.62
N LEU A 70 -3.52 -3.01 -12.84
CA LEU A 70 -2.27 -2.31 -13.11
C LEU A 70 -2.33 -0.83 -12.70
N ALA A 71 -3.45 -0.16 -12.99
CA ALA A 71 -3.69 1.21 -12.56
C ALA A 71 -3.73 1.34 -11.02
N TRP A 72 -4.42 0.42 -10.34
CA TRP A 72 -4.45 0.40 -8.88
C TRP A 72 -3.06 0.15 -8.26
N ARG A 73 -2.25 -0.73 -8.85
CA ARG A 73 -0.87 -0.98 -8.41
C ARG A 73 0.03 0.24 -8.64
N ARG A 74 -0.11 0.93 -9.78
CA ARG A 74 0.56 2.22 -10.05
C ARG A 74 0.23 3.26 -8.98
N ASP A 75 -1.05 3.40 -8.64
CA ASP A 75 -1.48 4.35 -7.61
C ASP A 75 -0.88 4.00 -6.24
N GLY A 76 -0.84 2.72 -5.89
CA GLY A 76 -0.19 2.23 -4.67
C GLY A 76 1.29 2.59 -4.60
N ILE A 77 2.03 2.46 -5.70
CA ILE A 77 3.46 2.83 -5.73
C ILE A 77 3.66 4.35 -5.62
N HIS A 78 2.84 5.15 -6.29
CA HIS A 78 2.89 6.61 -6.16
C HIS A 78 2.61 7.06 -4.72
N LEU A 79 1.61 6.44 -4.07
CA LEU A 79 1.29 6.70 -2.66
C LEU A 79 2.45 6.28 -1.76
N TRP A 80 3.04 5.12 -2.00
CA TRP A 80 4.19 4.67 -1.23
C TRP A 80 5.37 5.65 -1.31
N LYS A 81 5.67 6.19 -2.51
CA LYS A 81 6.68 7.23 -2.68
C LYS A 81 6.37 8.48 -1.86
N LYS A 82 5.13 8.97 -1.89
CA LYS A 82 4.68 10.15 -1.13
C LYS A 82 4.79 9.92 0.38
N VAL A 83 4.33 8.76 0.85
CA VAL A 83 4.42 8.35 2.27
C VAL A 83 5.88 8.24 2.74
N LYS A 84 6.77 7.64 1.95
CA LYS A 84 8.21 7.58 2.28
C LYS A 84 8.81 8.97 2.47
N GLN A 85 8.45 9.93 1.62
CA GLN A 85 8.94 11.30 1.71
C GLN A 85 8.41 12.02 2.94
N GLU A 86 7.11 11.90 3.24
CA GLU A 86 6.48 12.57 4.38
C GLU A 86 6.93 12.02 5.74
N LEU A 87 7.21 10.71 5.82
CA LEU A 87 7.63 10.06 7.07
C LEU A 87 9.15 10.04 7.27
N ALA A 88 9.93 10.46 6.28
CA ALA A 88 11.37 10.61 6.43
C ALA A 88 11.72 11.76 7.40
N PRO A 89 12.82 11.64 8.16
CA PRO A 89 13.73 10.50 8.27
C PRO A 89 13.33 9.47 9.34
N HIS A 90 12.17 9.63 9.98
CA HIS A 90 11.82 8.91 11.21
C HIS A 90 11.33 7.47 10.99
N TYR A 91 10.81 7.18 9.80
CA TYR A 91 10.30 5.86 9.44
C TYR A 91 11.05 5.26 8.25
N GLU A 92 11.05 3.92 8.21
CA GLU A 92 11.36 3.13 7.03
C GLU A 92 10.07 2.48 6.56
N VAL A 93 9.62 2.87 5.37
CA VAL A 93 8.35 2.42 4.80
C VAL A 93 8.65 1.44 3.67
N TYR A 94 8.13 0.23 3.83
CA TYR A 94 8.16 -0.86 2.86
C TYR A 94 6.81 -0.96 2.16
N TYR A 95 6.75 -1.62 1.02
CA TYR A 95 5.51 -1.93 0.31
C TYR A 95 5.40 -3.43 0.15
N PHE A 96 4.27 -4.01 0.52
CA PHE A 96 4.00 -5.41 0.26
C PHE A 96 3.06 -5.49 -0.94
N ASP A 97 3.55 -6.11 -2.00
CA ASP A 97 2.78 -6.33 -3.21
C ASP A 97 1.99 -7.63 -3.08
N ASP A 98 0.72 -7.52 -2.70
CA ASP A 98 -0.17 -8.65 -2.42
C ASP A 98 -0.28 -9.62 -3.61
N MET A 99 -0.17 -9.11 -4.83
CA MET A 99 -0.26 -9.92 -6.05
C MET A 99 0.96 -10.80 -6.30
N SER A 100 2.16 -10.36 -5.90
CA SER A 100 3.39 -11.16 -6.03
C SER A 100 3.84 -11.80 -4.71
N GLY A 101 3.20 -11.43 -3.59
CA GLY A 101 3.60 -11.86 -2.24
C GLY A 101 4.98 -11.34 -1.83
N LYS A 102 5.47 -10.26 -2.45
CA LYS A 102 6.81 -9.74 -2.22
C LYS A 102 6.79 -8.47 -1.39
N LEU A 103 7.73 -8.38 -0.45
CA LEU A 103 8.03 -7.16 0.25
C LEU A 103 9.11 -6.38 -0.52
N CYS A 104 8.82 -5.13 -0.82
CA CYS A 104 9.67 -4.21 -1.55
C CYS A 104 10.12 -3.05 -0.64
N ASP A 105 11.36 -2.61 -0.82
CA ASP A 105 11.96 -1.47 -0.11
C ASP A 105 12.29 -0.30 -1.05
N SER A 106 12.41 -0.53 -2.35
CA SER A 106 12.55 0.48 -3.41
C SER A 106 11.30 0.57 -4.31
N PRO A 107 10.64 1.74 -4.36
CA PRO A 107 9.58 2.02 -5.34
C PRO A 107 10.04 1.86 -6.78
N GLU A 108 11.27 2.29 -7.08
CA GLU A 108 11.83 2.28 -8.43
C GLU A 108 11.91 0.84 -8.94
N GLN A 109 12.51 -0.06 -8.16
CA GLN A 109 12.61 -1.49 -8.52
C GLN A 109 11.24 -2.13 -8.77
N LEU A 110 10.22 -1.77 -7.98
CA LEU A 110 8.88 -2.30 -8.16
C LEU A 110 8.23 -1.77 -9.45
N GLU A 111 8.45 -0.51 -9.81
CA GLU A 111 7.98 0.03 -11.09
C GLU A 111 8.65 -0.63 -12.29
N GLU A 112 9.96 -0.90 -12.20
CA GLU A 112 10.68 -1.61 -13.27
C GLU A 112 10.15 -3.03 -13.45
N ASN A 113 9.90 -3.75 -12.34
CA ASN A 113 9.38 -5.12 -12.38
C ASN A 113 7.97 -5.23 -12.95
N LEU A 114 7.21 -4.13 -12.93
CA LEU A 114 5.84 -4.08 -13.42
C LEU A 114 5.74 -3.46 -14.81
N ASP A 115 6.88 -3.24 -15.49
CA ASP A 115 6.97 -2.55 -16.78
C ASP A 115 6.18 -1.22 -16.78
N LEU A 116 6.18 -0.51 -15.65
CA LEU A 116 5.45 0.76 -15.49
C LEU A 116 6.27 1.97 -15.91
N LYS A 117 7.42 1.77 -16.56
CA LYS A 117 8.21 2.84 -17.15
C LYS A 117 7.44 3.43 -18.33
N ASN A 118 6.77 4.56 -18.09
CA ASN A 118 6.29 5.44 -19.16
C ASN A 118 7.47 6.02 -19.94
#